data_AF-A0A383A2M2-F1
#
_entry.id   AF-A0A383A2M2-F1
#
_cell.length_a   1.000
_cell.length_b   1.000
_cell.length_c   1.000
_cell.angle_alpha   90.00
_cell.angle_beta   90.00
_cell.angle_gamma   90.00
#
_symmetry.space_group_name_H-M   'P 1'
#
loop_
_entity.id
_entity.type
_entity.pdbx_description
1 polymer ?
#
loop_
_entity_poly.entity_id
_entity_poly.type
_entity_poly.pdbx_seq_one_letter_code
_entity_poly.pdbx_strand_id
1 'polypeptide(L)' 'MDDDLITMDDLTNEEIVSLLDDAKRLLPVAHGLEYLPLLQGKLLANMFFEPSTRTRMSFETAMKRLGGNVVNLGDL' A
#
# COMPACT_ATOMS: atom_id res chain seq x y z
N MET A 1 -6.98 6.94 14.24
CA MET A 1 -6.97 6.85 12.78
C MET A 1 -8.39 6.75 12.25
N ASP A 2 -8.83 7.78 11.55
CA ASP A 2 -9.96 7.69 10.63
C ASP A 2 -9.68 6.62 9.56
N ASP A 3 -10.72 6.15 8.86
CA ASP A 3 -10.59 5.07 7.88
C ASP A 3 -9.74 5.47 6.64
N ASP A 4 -9.50 6.77 6.44
CA ASP A 4 -8.81 7.34 5.28
C ASP A 4 -7.49 8.07 5.63
N LEU A 5 -6.53 8.08 4.70
CA LEU A 5 -5.29 8.86 4.78
C LEU A 5 -5.20 9.84 3.59
N ILE A 6 -5.59 11.09 3.82
CA ILE A 6 -5.66 12.13 2.78
C ILE A 6 -4.58 13.20 3.00
N THR A 7 -4.36 13.62 4.25
CA THR A 7 -3.29 14.56 4.62
C THR A 7 -2.50 14.05 5.83
N MET A 8 -1.26 14.51 5.98
CA MET A 8 -0.43 14.23 7.16
C MET A 8 -0.94 14.98 8.40
N ASP A 9 -1.72 16.04 8.22
CA ASP A 9 -2.32 16.81 9.33
C ASP A 9 -3.34 15.97 10.13
N ASP A 10 -3.86 14.89 9.54
CA ASP A 10 -4.79 13.95 10.18
C ASP A 10 -4.07 12.95 11.10
N LEU A 11 -2.73 12.95 11.11
CA LEU A 11 -1.92 12.02 11.88
C LEU A 11 -1.21 12.72 13.04
N THR A 12 -1.31 12.12 14.22
CA THR A 12 -0.43 12.45 15.35
C THR A 12 1.00 11.99 15.08
N ASN A 13 1.98 12.59 15.78
CA ASN A 13 3.38 12.16 15.67
C ASN A 13 3.55 10.68 16.06
N GLU A 14 2.80 10.22 17.06
CA GLU A 14 2.78 8.84 17.52
C GLU A 14 2.26 7.88 16.44
N GLU A 15 1.18 8.26 15.73
CA GLU A 15 0.66 7.48 14.59
C GLU A 15 1.65 7.42 13.43
N ILE A 16 2.31 8.55 13.11
CA ILE A 16 3.37 8.58 12.07
C ILE A 16 4.51 7.64 12.43
N VAL A 17 5.00 7.67 13.68
CA VAL A 17 6.08 6.79 14.13
C VAL A 17 5.64 5.33 14.07
N SER A 18 4.41 5.02 14.49
CA SER A 18 3.86 3.66 14.40
C SER A 18 3.80 3.16 12.96
N LEU A 19 3.31 3.99 12.03
CA LEU A 19 3.23 3.64 10.60
C LEU A 19 4.61 3.34 10.01
N LEU A 20 5.63 4.13 10.37
CA LEU A 20 7.00 3.90 9.93
C LEU A 20 7.60 2.62 10.53
N ASP A 21 7.25 2.28 11.76
CA ASP A 21 7.70 1.02 12.38
C ASP A 21 7.02 -0.19 11.75
N ASP A 22 5.74 -0.10 11.39
CA ASP A 22 5.06 -1.15 10.61
C ASP A 22 5.69 -1.31 9.22
N ALA A 23 6.02 -0.21 8.55
CA ALA A 23 6.72 -0.26 7.26
C ALA A 23 8.08 -0.97 7.37
N LYS A 24 8.85 -0.75 8.46
CA LYS A 24 10.11 -1.47 8.72
C LYS A 24 9.88 -2.96 8.94
N ARG A 25 8.83 -3.33 9.69
CA ARG A 25 8.48 -4.75 9.95
C ARG A 25 8.14 -5.50 8.66
N LEU A 26 7.58 -4.80 7.67
CA LEU A 26 7.22 -5.38 6.37
C LEU A 26 8.38 -5.43 5.36
N LEU A 27 9.59 -4.95 5.71
CA LEU A 27 10.76 -5.00 4.80
C LEU A 27 11.12 -6.41 4.30
N PRO A 28 11.00 -7.50 5.08
CA PRO A 28 11.20 -8.86 4.57
C PRO A 28 10.12 -9.34 3.58
N VAL A 29 8.90 -8.79 3.66
CA VAL A 29 7.77 -9.10 2.75
C VAL A 29 7.85 -8.26 1.48
N ALA A 30 8.17 -6.96 1.59
CA ALA A 30 8.95 -6.27 0.56
C ALA A 30 10.25 -7.06 0.33
N HIS A 31 11.13 -6.86 -0.64
CA HIS A 31 12.27 -7.80 -0.87
C HIS A 31 11.93 -9.29 -1.19
N GLY A 32 10.77 -9.85 -0.82
CA GLY A 32 10.35 -11.22 -1.11
C GLY A 32 11.04 -12.31 -0.28
N LEU A 33 11.55 -11.97 0.91
CA LEU A 33 12.20 -12.91 1.82
C LEU A 33 11.18 -13.70 2.66
N GLU A 34 10.01 -13.11 2.90
CA GLU A 34 8.90 -13.73 3.63
C GLU A 34 7.59 -13.62 2.85
N TYR A 35 6.76 -14.66 2.95
CA TYR A 35 5.40 -14.66 2.39
C TYR A 35 4.37 -14.41 3.48
N LEU A 36 3.67 -13.28 3.38
CA LEU A 36 2.66 -12.85 4.35
C LEU A 36 1.42 -12.29 3.64
N PRO A 37 0.40 -13.12 3.36
CA PRO A 37 -0.72 -12.75 2.50
C PRO A 37 -1.84 -12.00 3.25
N LEU A 38 -1.52 -10.89 3.91
CA LEU A 38 -2.49 -10.12 4.74
C LEU A 38 -3.70 -9.60 3.97
N LEU A 39 -3.56 -9.41 2.66
CA LEU A 39 -4.58 -8.82 1.78
C LEU A 39 -5.18 -9.85 0.81
N GLN A 40 -5.06 -11.14 1.12
CA GLN A 40 -5.62 -12.19 0.28
C GLN A 40 -7.14 -12.01 0.10
N GLY A 41 -7.58 -12.08 -1.17
CA GLY A 41 -8.98 -11.86 -1.55
C GLY A 41 -9.44 -10.41 -1.53
N LYS A 42 -8.55 -9.45 -1.22
CA LYS A 42 -8.83 -8.00 -1.31
C LYS A 42 -8.45 -7.46 -2.68
N LEU A 43 -9.17 -6.41 -3.10
CA LEU A 43 -8.98 -5.71 -4.36
C LEU A 43 -8.72 -4.23 -4.08
N LEU A 44 -7.64 -3.68 -4.65
CA LEU A 44 -7.35 -2.24 -4.62
C LEU A 44 -7.64 -1.64 -5.99
N ALA A 45 -8.39 -0.54 -6.02
CA ALA A 45 -8.61 0.23 -7.25
C ALA A 45 -7.62 1.41 -7.31
N ASN A 46 -6.80 1.45 -8.35
CA ASN A 46 -5.86 2.54 -8.61
C ASN A 46 -6.50 3.56 -9.58
N MET A 47 -6.79 4.76 -9.09
CA MET A 47 -7.43 5.84 -9.88
C MET A 47 -6.44 6.95 -10.22
N PHE A 48 -5.44 6.64 -11.06
CA PHE A 48 -4.47 7.64 -11.54
C PHE A 48 -5.02 8.39 -12.75
N PHE A 49 -5.29 9.69 -12.60
CA PHE A 49 -5.69 10.59 -13.69
C PHE A 49 -4.50 11.21 -14.43
N GLU A 50 -3.31 11.12 -13.85
CA GLU A 50 -2.05 11.57 -14.43
C GLU A 50 -1.01 10.43 -14.40
N PRO A 51 -0.09 10.35 -15.37
CA PRO A 51 0.94 9.31 -15.38
C PRO A 51 1.83 9.36 -14.13
N SER A 52 1.93 8.24 -13.40
CA SER A 52 2.87 8.08 -12.29
C SER A 52 3.47 6.68 -12.25
N THR A 53 4.78 6.58 -12.48
CA THR A 53 5.48 5.29 -12.47
C THR A 53 5.70 4.78 -11.06
N ARG A 54 6.33 5.60 -10.20
CA ARG A 54 6.75 5.15 -8.85
C ARG A 54 5.54 4.80 -7.98
N THR A 55 4.54 5.68 -7.93
CA THR A 55 3.38 5.47 -7.06
C THR A 55 2.56 4.26 -7.52
N ARG A 56 2.24 4.17 -8.82
CA ARG A 56 1.46 3.03 -9.35
C ARG A 56 2.17 1.70 -9.12
N MET A 57 3.46 1.61 -9.45
CA MET A 57 4.22 0.39 -9.24
C MET A 57 4.33 0.01 -7.77
N SER A 58 4.46 0.98 -6.86
CA SER A 58 4.48 0.72 -5.41
C SER A 58 3.18 0.09 -4.92
N PHE A 59 2.02 0.67 -5.26
CA PHE A 59 0.71 0.12 -4.87
C PHE A 59 0.47 -1.27 -5.46
N GLU A 60 0.76 -1.46 -6.75
CA GLU A 60 0.63 -2.77 -7.39
C GLU A 60 1.53 -3.83 -6.76
N THR A 61 2.79 -3.50 -6.51
CA THR A 61 3.77 -4.44 -5.96
C THR A 61 3.44 -4.79 -4.52
N ALA A 62 3.05 -3.80 -3.70
CA ALA A 62 2.65 -4.03 -2.32
C ALA A 62 1.43 -4.96 -2.23
N MET A 63 0.38 -4.68 -3.01
CA MET A 63 -0.81 -5.53 -3.06
C MET A 63 -0.47 -6.97 -3.46
N LYS A 64 0.31 -7.16 -4.54
CA LYS A 64 0.72 -8.49 -5.00
C LYS A 64 1.55 -9.24 -3.96
N ARG A 65 2.50 -8.58 -3.29
CA ARG A 65 3.33 -9.18 -2.24
C ARG A 65 2.51 -9.61 -1.02
N LEU A 66 1.44 -8.87 -0.71
CA LEU A 66 0.51 -9.17 0.37
C LEU A 66 -0.64 -10.10 -0.06
N GLY A 67 -0.56 -10.70 -1.26
CA GLY A 67 -1.55 -11.67 -1.76
C GLY A 67 -2.86 -11.07 -2.30
N GLY A 68 -2.94 -9.75 -2.40
CA GLY A 68 -4.09 -9.04 -2.96
C GLY A 68 -3.98 -8.78 -4.47
N ASN A 69 -5.05 -8.20 -5.02
CA ASN A 69 -5.14 -7.86 -6.44
C ASN A 69 -5.35 -6.36 -6.65
N VAL A 70 -5.06 -5.87 -7.86
CA VAL A 70 -5.23 -4.46 -8.24
C VAL A 70 -6.02 -4.36 -9.54
N VAL A 71 -6.88 -3.34 -9.63
CA VAL A 71 -7.52 -2.88 -10.88
C VAL A 71 -7.08 -1.45 -11.11
N ASN A 72 -6.54 -1.13 -12.29
CA ASN A 72 -6.23 0.25 -12.63
C ASN A 72 -7.34 0.87 -13.48
N LEU A 73 -7.59 2.16 -13.23
CA LEU A 73 -8.43 2.98 -14.09
C LEU A 73 -7.82 3.02 -15.51
N GLY A 74 -8.56 2.53 -16.50
CA GLY A 74 -8.13 2.41 -17.89
C GLY A 74 -7.69 1.01 -18.33
N ASP A 75 -7.65 0.02 -17.42
CA ASP A 75 -7.48 -1.40 -17.77
C ASP A 75 -8.84 -2.07 -18.18
N LEU A 76 -9.94 -1.32 -18.10
CA LEU A 76 -11.29 -1.65 -18.62
C LEU A 76 -11.50 -0.96 -19.97
#